data_AF-A0A1H7U6E9-F1
#
_entry.id   AF-A0A1H7U6E9-F1
#
_cell.length_a   1.000
_cell.length_b   1.000
_cell.length_c   1.000
_cell.angle_alpha   90.00
_cell.angle_beta   90.00
_cell.angle_gamma   90.00
#
_symmetry.space_group_name_H-M   'P 1'
#
loop_
_entity.id
_entity.type
_entity.pdbx_description
1 polymer ?
#
loop_
_entity_poly.entity_id
_entity_poly.type
_entity_poly.pdbx_seq_one_letter_code
_entity_poly.pdbx_strand_id
1 'polypeptide(L)' 'MSTRTLLEINHDFLHNLRRHPEILGEIMAELVGSVHGAALNEANSRGHALDLGHGVRLVLQRHHSNDASVKTEYAEVRL' A
#
# COMPACT_ATOMS: atom_id res chain seq x y z
N MET A 1 1.91 19.16 -5.01
CA MET A 1 1.01 18.05 -5.39
C MET A 1 1.50 16.81 -4.68
N SER A 2 0.71 16.21 -3.79
CA SER A 2 1.11 15.04 -2.99
C SER A 2 0.21 13.86 -3.32
N THR A 3 0.82 12.73 -3.69
CA THR A 3 0.14 11.44 -3.74
C THR A 3 0.18 10.85 -2.35
N ARG A 4 -0.98 10.48 -1.81
CA ARG A 4 -1.03 9.71 -0.57
C ARG A 4 -1.06 8.24 -0.91
N THR A 5 -0.13 7.49 -0.32
CA THR A 5 0.00 6.04 -0.48
C THR A 5 -0.13 5.39 0.88
N LEU A 6 -0.96 4.37 0.99
CA LEU A 6 -1.07 3.54 2.19
C LEU A 6 -0.63 2.12 1.88
N LEU A 7 0.34 1.65 2.64
CA LEU A 7 0.86 0.29 2.59
C LEU A 7 0.58 -0.42 3.91
N GLU A 8 0.17 -1.68 3.81
CA GLU A 8 0.18 -2.62 4.94
C GLU A 8 1.40 -3.51 4.79
N ILE A 9 2.17 -3.66 5.87
CA ILE A 9 3.32 -4.57 5.93
C ILE A 9 3.05 -5.56 7.05
N ASN A 10 3.04 -6.85 6.71
CA ASN A 10 2.96 -7.91 7.70
C ASN A 10 4.19 -7.83 8.64
N HIS A 11 3.92 -7.79 9.95
CA HIS A 11 4.96 -7.60 10.96
C HIS A 11 6.04 -8.69 10.94
N ASP A 12 5.67 -9.95 10.69
CA ASP A 12 6.60 -11.07 10.62
C ASP A 12 7.54 -10.93 9.41
N PHE A 13 7.02 -10.39 8.31
CA PHE A 13 7.79 -10.13 7.09
C PHE A 13 8.64 -8.86 7.17
N LEU A 14 8.31 -7.91 8.06
CA LEU A 14 9.06 -6.66 8.22
C LEU A 14 10.53 -6.93 8.62
N HIS A 15 10.78 -7.95 9.45
CA HIS A 15 12.13 -8.36 9.79
C HIS A 15 12.93 -8.85 8.58
N ASN A 16 12.26 -9.50 7.63
CA ASN A 16 12.86 -9.98 6.40
C ASN A 16 13.20 -8.81 5.47
N LEU A 17 12.26 -7.88 5.28
CA LEU A 17 12.50 -6.65 4.49
C LEU A 17 13.65 -5.81 5.05
N ARG A 18 13.85 -5.83 6.38
CA ARG A 18 15.01 -5.15 7.00
C ARG A 18 16.35 -5.81 6.65
N ARG A 19 16.39 -7.13 6.44
CA ARG A 19 17.59 -7.86 6.03
C ARG A 19 17.87 -7.72 4.54
N HIS A 20 16.82 -7.48 3.75
CA HIS A 20 16.83 -7.37 2.29
C HIS A 20 16.25 -6.00 1.84
N PRO A 21 16.94 -4.89 2.15
CA PRO A 21 16.45 -3.54 1.84
C PRO A 21 16.25 -3.29 0.34
N GLU A 22 16.92 -4.05 -0.53
CA GLU A 22 16.74 -4.02 -1.97
C GLU A 22 15.29 -4.32 -2.40
N ILE A 23 14.63 -5.28 -1.75
CA ILE A 23 13.25 -5.66 -2.03
C ILE A 23 12.30 -4.49 -1.71
N LEU A 24 12.52 -3.84 -0.57
CA LEU A 24 11.75 -2.65 -0.21
C LEU A 24 11.99 -1.52 -1.21
N GLY A 25 13.22 -1.35 -1.69
CA GLY A 25 13.57 -0.38 -2.72
C GLY A 25 12.83 -0.61 -4.04
N GLU A 26 12.76 -1.85 -4.50
CA GLU A 26 12.01 -2.24 -5.71
C GLU A 26 10.52 -1.93 -5.56
N ILE A 27 9.91 -2.33 -4.44
CA ILE A 27 8.49 -2.01 -4.15
C ILE A 27 8.26 -0.50 -4.17
N MET A 28 9.13 0.29 -3.54
CA MET A 28 9.00 1.76 -3.54
C MET A 28 9.17 2.36 -4.93
N ALA A 29 10.06 1.82 -5.76
CA ALA A 29 10.26 2.29 -7.13
C ALA A 29 9.00 2.09 -7.99
N GLU A 30 8.30 0.97 -7.84
CA GLU A 30 7.06 0.70 -8.56
C GLU A 30 5.90 1.62 -8.16
N LEU A 31 5.91 2.11 -6.92
CA LEU A 31 4.91 3.07 -6.46
C LEU A 31 5.07 4.45 -7.13
N VAL A 32 6.25 4.75 -7.66
CA VAL A 32 6.51 5.96 -8.44
C VAL A 32 5.95 5.75 -9.86
N GLY A 33 4.78 6.33 -10.13
CA GLY A 33 4.23 6.39 -11.50
C GLY A 33 2.87 5.72 -11.71
N SER A 34 2.12 5.41 -10.66
CA SER A 34 0.78 4.80 -10.76
C SER A 34 0.75 3.46 -11.52
N VAL A 35 1.87 2.73 -11.55
CA VAL A 35 2.01 1.42 -12.23
C VAL A 35 0.90 0.46 -11.81
N HIS A 36 0.58 0.48 -10.52
CA HIS A 36 -0.42 -0.39 -9.89
C HIS A 36 -1.84 0.17 -9.93
N GLY A 37 -2.09 1.33 -10.54
CA GLY A 37 -3.37 2.04 -10.42
C GLY A 37 -4.57 1.24 -10.91
N ALA A 38 -4.46 0.58 -12.07
CA ALA A 38 -5.55 -0.24 -12.61
C ALA A 38 -5.82 -1.47 -11.73
N ALA A 39 -4.77 -2.21 -11.36
CA ALA A 39 -4.87 -3.40 -10.52
C ALA A 39 -5.38 -3.07 -9.11
N LEU A 40 -4.96 -1.93 -8.55
CA LEU A 40 -5.43 -1.43 -7.26
C LEU A 40 -6.91 -1.08 -7.30
N ASN A 41 -7.36 -0.36 -8.33
CA ASN A 41 -8.77 -0.02 -8.48
C ASN A 41 -9.64 -1.28 -8.62
N GLU A 42 -9.17 -2.27 -9.36
CA GLU A 42 -9.86 -3.55 -9.50
C GLU A 42 -9.93 -4.30 -8.16
N ALA A 43 -8.82 -4.39 -7.42
CA ALA A 43 -8.80 -5.00 -6.09
C ALA A 43 -9.73 -4.27 -5.11
N ASN A 44 -9.68 -2.93 -5.09
CA ASN A 44 -10.53 -2.09 -4.25
C ASN A 44 -12.02 -2.24 -4.60
N SER A 45 -12.37 -2.43 -5.88
CA SER A 45 -13.76 -2.68 -6.30
C SER A 45 -14.35 -3.96 -5.70
N ARG A 46 -13.47 -4.92 -5.36
CA ARG A 46 -13.81 -6.17 -4.66
C ARG A 46 -13.68 -6.06 -3.14
N GLY A 47 -13.35 -4.89 -2.59
CA GLY A 47 -13.10 -4.70 -1.16
C GLY A 47 -11.77 -5.26 -0.68
N HIS A 48 -10.77 -5.40 -1.56
CA HIS A 48 -9.46 -5.95 -1.23
C HIS A 48 -8.32 -4.94 -1.49
N ALA A 49 -7.24 -5.08 -0.73
CA ALA A 49 -5.95 -4.46 -1.04
C ALA A 49 -5.25 -5.23 -2.17
N LEU A 50 -4.36 -4.55 -2.89
CA LEU A 50 -3.50 -5.19 -3.89
C LEU A 50 -2.29 -5.81 -3.20
N ASP A 51 -2.05 -7.10 -3.42
CA ASP A 51 -0.86 -7.79 -2.93
C ASP A 51 0.35 -7.41 -3.80
N LEU A 52 1.40 -6.87 -3.17
CA LEU A 52 2.67 -6.54 -3.83
C LEU A 52 3.74 -7.61 -3.54
N GLY A 53 3.39 -8.69 -2.83
CA GLY A 53 4.32 -9.71 -2.41
C GLY A 53 5.13 -9.32 -1.17
N HIS A 54 5.96 -10.26 -0.70
CA HIS A 54 6.84 -10.06 0.48
C HIS A 54 6.13 -9.56 1.75
N GLY A 55 4.85 -9.89 1.89
CA GLY A 55 4.03 -9.43 3.01
C GLY A 55 3.64 -7.95 2.93
N VAL A 56 3.79 -7.30 1.78
CA VAL A 56 3.41 -5.91 1.54
C VAL A 56 2.15 -5.84 0.69
N ARG A 57 1.19 -5.01 1.10
CA ARG A 57 -0.05 -4.76 0.36
C ARG A 57 -0.24 -3.27 0.13
N LEU A 58 -0.69 -2.90 -1.06
CA LEU A 58 -1.12 -1.56 -1.40
C LEU A 58 -2.62 -1.42 -1.17
N VAL A 59 -2.97 -0.57 -0.21
CA VAL A 59 -4.37 -0.34 0.18
C VAL A 59 -4.94 0.85 -0.55
N LEU A 60 -4.16 1.92 -0.67
CA LEU A 60 -4.59 3.18 -1.27
C LEU A 60 -3.41 3.84 -2.01
N GLN A 61 -3.68 4.34 -3.21
CA GLN A 61 -2.81 5.29 -3.90
C GLN A 61 -3.70 6.29 -4.62
N ARG A 62 -3.77 7.54 -4.13
CA ARG A 62 -4.63 8.56 -4.72
C ARG A 62 -3.91 9.88 -4.93
N HIS A 63 -4.11 10.40 -6.12
CA HIS A 63 -3.84 11.78 -6.49
C HIS A 63 -5.11 12.58 -6.19
N HIS A 64 -5.03 13.64 -5.36
CA HIS A 64 -6.14 14.56 -5.06
C HIS A 64 -7.23 14.08 -4.07
N SER A 65 -6.88 13.51 -2.91
CA SER A 65 -7.82 13.40 -1.78
C SER A 65 -7.28 14.12 -0.54
N ASN A 66 -8.14 14.93 0.08
CA ASN A 66 -7.82 15.65 1.30
C ASN A 66 -8.08 14.79 2.56
N ASP A 67 -9.05 13.87 2.47
CA ASP A 67 -9.46 12.98 3.56
C ASP A 67 -9.45 11.52 3.08
N ALA A 68 -8.72 10.66 3.78
CA ALA A 68 -8.83 9.22 3.65
C ALA A 68 -8.96 8.59 5.05
N SER A 69 -9.75 7.53 5.20
CA SER A 69 -9.75 6.74 6.44
C SER A 69 -9.61 5.25 6.15
N VAL A 70 -9.00 4.56 7.10
CA VAL A 70 -8.74 3.13 7.05
C VAL A 70 -9.41 2.55 8.27
N LYS A 71 -10.36 1.64 8.05
CA LYS A 71 -11.07 0.98 9.13
C LYS A 71 -10.65 -0.47 9.19
N THR A 72 -10.06 -0.85 10.31
CA THR A 72 -9.83 -2.24 10.70
C THR A 72 -10.96 -2.71 11.62
N GLU A 73 -10.97 -3.99 11.98
CA GLU A 73 -11.88 -4.52 13.00
C GLU A 73 -11.66 -3.89 14.39
N TYR A 74 -10.47 -3.31 14.62
CA TYR A 74 -10.03 -2.83 15.93
C TYR A 74 -9.98 -1.29 16.03
N ALA A 75 -9.76 -0.59 14.92
CA ALA A 75 -9.55 0.86 14.90
C ALA A 75 -9.86 1.48 13.53
N GLU A 76 -10.34 2.72 13.53
CA GLU A 76 -10.38 3.59 12.35
C GLU A 76 -9.30 4.66 12.45
N VAL A 77 -8.46 4.77 11.42
CA VAL A 77 -7.38 5.76 11.32
C VAL A 77 -7.75 6.77 10.24
N ARG A 78 -7.76 8.06 10.59
CA ARG A 78 -7.88 9.16 9.61
C ARG A 78 -6.49 9.57 9.13
N LEU A 79 -6.33 9.67 7.81
CA LEU A 79 -5.11 9.98 7.08
C LEU A 79 -5.15 11.38 6.44
#